data_AF-A0A0C2V3C1-F1
#
_entry.id   AF-A0A0C2V3C1-F1
#
_cell.length_a   1.000
_cell.length_b   1.000
_cell.length_c   1.000
_cell.angle_alpha   90.00
_cell.angle_beta   90.00
_cell.angle_gamma   90.00
#
_symmetry.space_group_name_H-M   'P 1'
#
loop_
_entity.id
_entity.type
_entity.pdbx_description
1 polymer ?
#
loop_
_entity_poly.entity_id
_entity_poly.type
_entity_poly.pdbx_seq_one_letter_code
_entity_poly.pdbx_strand_id
1 'polypeptide(L)'
;MFIRLAIAFVALRLFGQGINAALSAWTFGLIFELAISALALRDVMRVPAAPLPAGIFRRMVRFAIPALASTTMFIFMWNVDIILARLYCSPYDSGLYANAAIIGHIALFLPAALVNVLLPHVAKAHKEGLSGGGALAASLALCVVLSGGFCLLCLIWSEEIISLLFGAKFIPAAPILQLLSPAMALLSLCNVLINFSMARNRFSFIKVLALGAGLVPALVYAFHADGRTIALIMLGVSALILAGITLTLTIEERKQA
;
A
#
# COMPACT_ATOMS: atom_id res chain seq x y z
N MET A 1 -6.97 -10.21 10.73
CA MET A 1 -5.50 -10.37 10.81
C MET A 1 -5.06 -11.28 11.97
N PHE A 2 -5.43 -10.99 13.23
CA PHE A 2 -5.05 -11.83 14.40
C PHE A 2 -5.52 -13.29 14.34
N ILE A 3 -6.70 -13.54 13.77
CA ILE A 3 -7.24 -14.91 13.56
C ILE A 3 -6.39 -15.71 12.57
N ARG A 4 -5.85 -15.06 11.52
CA ARG A 4 -4.97 -15.72 10.55
C ARG A 4 -3.64 -16.14 11.18
N LEU A 5 -3.10 -15.33 12.09
CA LEU A 5 -1.88 -15.65 12.84
C LEU A 5 -2.10 -16.83 13.80
N ALA A 6 -3.25 -16.87 14.49
CA ALA A 6 -3.60 -17.99 15.37
C ALA A 6 -3.76 -19.32 14.60
N ILE A 7 -4.43 -19.29 13.44
CA ILE A 7 -4.60 -20.47 12.58
C ILE A 7 -3.25 -20.91 11.99
N ALA A 8 -2.38 -19.97 11.60
CA ALA A 8 -1.02 -20.28 11.13
C ALA A 8 -0.17 -20.95 12.21
N PHE A 9 -0.25 -20.48 13.46
CA PHE A 9 0.46 -21.09 14.58
C PHE A 9 0.00 -22.52 14.86
N VAL A 10 -1.31 -22.78 14.77
CA VAL A 10 -1.88 -24.13 14.94
C VAL A 10 -1.51 -25.06 13.78
N ALA A 11 -1.57 -24.57 12.54
CA ALA A 11 -1.21 -25.32 11.34
C ALA A 11 0.28 -25.69 11.29
N LEU A 12 1.16 -24.78 11.71
CA LEU A 12 2.61 -25.04 11.86
C LEU A 12 2.90 -26.16 12.86
N ARG A 13 2.06 -26.31 13.89
CA ARG A 13 2.17 -27.37 14.90
C ARG A 13 1.71 -28.74 14.38
N LEU A 14 0.79 -28.77 13.42
CA LEU A 14 0.16 -30.00 12.91
C LEU A 14 0.82 -30.54 11.64
N PHE A 15 1.34 -29.68 10.75
CA PHE A 15 1.89 -30.08 9.44
C PHE A 15 3.43 -29.99 9.33
N GLY A 16 4.13 -29.66 10.42
CA GLY A 16 5.58 -29.51 10.45
C GLY A 16 6.09 -28.14 9.95
N GLN A 17 7.39 -27.89 10.10
CA GLN A 17 8.08 -26.61 9.79
C GLN A 17 8.34 -26.41 8.29
N GLY A 18 7.38 -26.74 7.43
CA GLY A 18 7.51 -26.61 5.97
C GLY A 18 6.77 -25.40 5.40
N ILE A 19 7.24 -24.90 4.24
CA ILE A 19 6.56 -23.85 3.46
C ILE A 19 5.10 -24.24 3.16
N ASN A 20 4.83 -25.53 2.95
CA ASN A 20 3.49 -26.06 2.69
C ASN A 20 2.52 -25.84 3.86
N ALA A 21 2.99 -25.86 5.11
CA ALA A 21 2.16 -25.57 6.28
C ALA A 21 1.77 -24.08 6.35
N ALA A 22 2.68 -23.18 5.94
CA ALA A 22 2.38 -21.76 5.85
C ALA A 22 1.37 -21.46 4.73
N LEU A 23 1.50 -22.12 3.58
CA LEU A 23 0.56 -21.99 2.46
C LEU A 23 -0.83 -22.54 2.83
N SER A 24 -0.91 -23.71 3.47
CA SER A 24 -2.18 -24.29 3.90
C SER A 24 -2.87 -23.44 4.96
N ALA A 25 -2.11 -22.92 5.94
CA ALA A 25 -2.62 -21.98 6.94
C ALA A 25 -3.27 -20.74 6.31
N TRP A 26 -2.64 -20.17 5.28
CA TRP A 26 -3.15 -18.99 4.60
C TRP A 26 -4.47 -19.27 3.88
N THR A 27 -4.54 -20.41 3.19
CA THR A 27 -5.76 -20.87 2.50
C THR A 27 -6.90 -21.14 3.50
N PHE A 28 -6.64 -21.89 4.57
CA PHE A 28 -7.66 -22.18 5.59
C PHE A 28 -8.12 -20.92 6.33
N GLY A 29 -7.20 -19.99 6.61
CA GLY A 29 -7.55 -18.69 7.19
C GLY A 29 -8.49 -17.88 6.31
N LEU A 30 -8.31 -17.92 4.98
CA LEU A 30 -9.19 -17.24 4.03
C LEU A 30 -10.60 -17.85 4.04
N ILE A 31 -10.70 -19.18 4.02
CA ILE A 31 -11.99 -19.89 4.06
C ILE A 31 -12.73 -19.58 5.36
N PHE A 32 -12.02 -19.59 6.48
CA PHE A 32 -12.59 -19.30 7.79
C PHE A 32 -13.10 -17.85 7.91
N GLU A 33 -12.34 -16.88 7.39
CA GLU A 33 -12.76 -15.48 7.36
C GLU A 33 -14.00 -15.27 6.47
N LEU A 34 -14.07 -15.96 5.34
CA LEU A 34 -15.25 -15.95 4.48
C LEU A 34 -16.48 -16.55 5.18
N ALA A 35 -16.29 -17.64 5.94
CA ALA A 35 -17.36 -18.25 6.72
C ALA A 35 -17.86 -17.31 7.84
N ILE A 36 -16.97 -16.67 8.60
CA ILE A 36 -17.35 -15.68 9.62
C ILE A 36 -18.09 -14.50 8.99
N SER A 37 -17.59 -13.98 7.86
CA SER A 37 -18.23 -12.89 7.14
C SER A 37 -19.64 -13.27 6.69
N ALA A 38 -19.81 -14.46 6.11
CA ALA A 38 -21.12 -14.98 5.72
C ALA A 38 -22.08 -15.14 6.90
N LEU A 39 -21.60 -15.60 8.06
CA LEU A 39 -22.39 -15.72 9.28
C LEU A 39 -22.79 -14.34 9.83
N ALA A 40 -21.88 -13.37 9.83
CA ALA A 40 -22.14 -12.00 10.27
C ALA A 40 -23.12 -11.26 9.34
N LEU A 41 -23.12 -11.57 8.03
CA LEU A 41 -24.04 -10.99 7.05
C LEU A 41 -25.36 -11.78 6.92
N ARG A 42 -25.59 -12.82 7.73
CA ARG A 42 -26.80 -13.65 7.65
C ARG A 42 -28.09 -12.83 7.77
N ASP A 43 -28.07 -11.77 8.59
CA ASP A 43 -29.24 -10.91 8.79
C ASP A 43 -29.49 -9.96 7.60
N VAL A 44 -28.44 -9.55 6.89
CA VAL A 44 -28.55 -8.75 5.66
C VAL A 44 -29.01 -9.60 4.48
N MET A 45 -28.57 -10.86 4.40
CA MET A 45 -28.99 -11.81 3.37
C MET A 45 -30.47 -12.23 3.46
N ARG A 46 -31.11 -11.97 4.60
CA ARG A 46 -32.54 -12.22 4.84
C ARG A 46 -33.44 -11.08 4.39
N VAL A 47 -32.87 -9.92 4.02
CA VAL A 47 -33.63 -8.78 3.50
C VAL A 47 -34.07 -9.10 2.06
N PRO A 48 -35.36 -8.99 1.71
CA PRO A 48 -35.84 -9.26 0.36
C PRO A 48 -35.14 -8.34 -0.64
N ALA A 49 -34.64 -8.93 -1.73
CA ALA A 49 -33.89 -8.23 -2.76
C ALA A 49 -34.76 -7.14 -3.40
N ALA A 50 -34.37 -5.88 -3.23
CA ALA A 50 -35.00 -4.78 -3.94
C ALA A 50 -34.68 -4.87 -5.45
N PRO A 51 -35.64 -4.59 -6.34
CA PRO A 51 -35.37 -4.57 -7.78
C PRO A 51 -34.28 -3.54 -8.09
N LEU A 52 -33.20 -4.00 -8.72
CA LEU A 52 -32.07 -3.15 -9.08
C LEU A 52 -32.51 -2.15 -10.17
N PRO A 53 -32.29 -0.84 -9.99
CA PRO A 53 -32.47 0.13 -11.05
C PRO A 53 -31.79 -0.28 -12.36
N ALA A 54 -32.51 -0.14 -13.47
CA ALA A 54 -31.99 -0.47 -14.79
C ALA A 54 -30.70 0.31 -15.09
N GLY A 55 -29.66 -0.37 -15.57
CA GLY A 55 -28.38 0.24 -15.91
C GLY A 55 -27.37 0.39 -14.76
N ILE A 56 -27.68 -0.05 -13.53
CA ILE A 56 -26.71 -0.11 -12.42
C ILE A 56 -25.47 -0.91 -12.81
N PHE A 57 -25.65 -2.07 -13.44
CA PHE A 57 -24.53 -2.92 -13.84
C PHE A 57 -23.53 -2.16 -14.73
N ARG A 58 -24.02 -1.40 -15.71
CA ARG A 58 -23.18 -0.57 -16.59
C ARG A 58 -22.46 0.54 -15.81
N ARG A 59 -23.12 1.15 -14.81
CA ARG A 59 -22.52 2.17 -13.94
C ARG A 59 -21.44 1.58 -13.02
N MET A 60 -21.71 0.39 -12.46
CA MET A 60 -20.76 -0.37 -11.65
C MET A 60 -19.53 -0.76 -12.46
N VAL A 61 -19.71 -1.36 -13.65
CA VAL A 61 -18.59 -1.75 -14.51
C VAL A 61 -17.75 -0.55 -14.94
N ARG A 62 -18.39 0.58 -15.26
CA ARG A 62 -17.69 1.83 -15.62
C ARG A 62 -16.82 2.39 -14.47
N PHE A 63 -17.21 2.16 -13.21
CA PHE A 63 -16.40 2.50 -12.05
C PHE A 63 -15.35 1.42 -11.74
N ALA A 64 -15.74 0.15 -11.82
CA ALA A 64 -14.93 -1.00 -11.44
C ALA A 64 -13.71 -1.17 -12.36
N ILE A 65 -13.83 -0.95 -13.66
CA ILE A 65 -12.70 -1.09 -14.60
C ILE A 65 -11.55 -0.13 -14.23
N PRO A 66 -11.76 1.20 -14.13
CA PRO A 66 -10.70 2.13 -13.69
C PRO A 66 -10.22 1.89 -12.26
N ALA A 67 -11.12 1.55 -11.34
CA ALA A 67 -10.76 1.22 -9.95
C ALA A 67 -9.84 -0.01 -9.89
N LEU A 68 -10.17 -1.07 -10.63
CA LEU A 68 -9.35 -2.27 -10.75
C LEU A 68 -8.00 -1.95 -11.40
N ALA A 69 -7.99 -1.21 -12.52
CA ALA A 69 -6.75 -0.83 -13.19
C ALA A 69 -5.82 -0.03 -12.27
N SER A 70 -6.34 0.99 -11.59
CA SER A 70 -5.56 1.81 -10.66
C SER A 70 -5.05 1.02 -9.45
N THR A 71 -5.88 0.16 -8.87
CA THR A 71 -5.47 -0.69 -7.74
C THR A 71 -4.38 -1.67 -8.15
N THR A 72 -4.51 -2.30 -9.32
CA THR A 72 -3.48 -3.18 -9.87
C THR A 72 -2.17 -2.45 -10.13
N MET A 73 -2.21 -1.25 -10.72
CA MET A 73 -1.01 -0.42 -10.93
C MET A 73 -0.36 0.00 -9.62
N PHE A 74 -1.16 0.32 -8.59
CA PHE A 74 -0.64 0.66 -7.27
C PHE A 74 0.03 -0.54 -6.59
N ILE A 75 -0.60 -1.72 -6.62
CA ILE A 75 -0.01 -2.97 -6.10
C ILE A 75 1.28 -3.31 -6.85
N PHE A 76 1.29 -3.13 -8.16
CA PHE A 76 2.49 -3.29 -8.98
C PHE A 76 3.60 -2.34 -8.51
N MET A 77 3.32 -1.05 -8.36
CA MET A 77 4.32 -0.08 -7.86
C MET A 77 4.90 -0.44 -6.50
N TRP A 78 4.07 -1.00 -5.63
CA TRP A 78 4.50 -1.43 -4.31
C TRP A 78 5.35 -2.73 -4.33
N ASN A 79 5.27 -3.57 -5.36
CA ASN A 79 6.00 -4.86 -5.39
C ASN A 79 7.05 -4.98 -6.49
N VAL A 80 7.05 -4.08 -7.47
CA VAL A 80 7.91 -4.17 -8.66
C VAL A 80 9.40 -4.06 -8.28
N ASP A 81 9.72 -3.33 -7.23
CA ASP A 81 11.07 -3.14 -6.72
C ASP A 81 11.72 -4.47 -6.29
N ILE A 82 11.03 -5.28 -5.49
CA ILE A 82 11.49 -6.60 -5.05
C ILE A 82 11.63 -7.56 -6.24
N ILE A 83 10.70 -7.51 -7.19
CA ILE A 83 10.74 -8.34 -8.41
C ILE A 83 11.98 -8.00 -9.23
N LEU A 84 12.24 -6.70 -9.45
CA LEU A 84 13.39 -6.24 -10.21
C LEU A 84 14.71 -6.52 -9.49
N ALA A 85 14.77 -6.30 -8.18
CA ALA A 85 15.95 -6.63 -7.38
C ALA A 85 16.29 -8.13 -7.47
N ARG A 86 15.28 -9.01 -7.47
CA ARG A 86 15.49 -10.45 -7.63
C ARG A 86 15.91 -10.86 -9.04
N LEU A 87 15.51 -10.11 -10.07
CA LEU A 87 15.86 -10.41 -11.46
C LEU A 87 17.27 -9.95 -11.82
N TYR A 88 17.68 -8.78 -11.32
CA TYR A 88 18.92 -8.12 -11.74
C TYR A 88 20.06 -8.18 -10.73
N CYS A 89 19.78 -8.33 -9.43
CA CYS A 89 20.83 -8.41 -8.41
C CYS A 89 21.24 -9.86 -8.10
N SER A 90 22.40 -10.02 -7.46
CA SER A 90 22.85 -11.34 -6.98
C SER A 90 21.87 -11.91 -5.93
N PRO A 91 21.86 -13.24 -5.69
CA PRO A 91 21.02 -13.83 -4.64
C PRO A 91 21.26 -13.24 -3.24
N TYR A 92 22.49 -12.80 -2.96
CA TYR A 92 22.85 -12.16 -1.70
C TYR A 92 22.28 -10.74 -1.61
N ASP A 93 22.49 -9.92 -2.64
CA ASP A 93 22.05 -8.51 -2.66
C ASP A 93 20.52 -8.38 -2.75
N SER A 94 19.87 -9.27 -3.50
CA SER A 94 18.41 -9.35 -3.53
C SER A 94 17.81 -9.76 -2.19
N GLY A 95 18.51 -10.59 -1.41
CA GLY A 95 18.15 -10.91 -0.03
C GLY A 95 18.27 -9.71 0.92
N LEU A 96 19.36 -8.93 0.80
CA LEU A 96 19.53 -7.67 1.52
C LEU A 96 18.40 -6.68 1.17
N TYR A 97 18.09 -6.54 -0.12
CA TYR A 97 17.01 -5.69 -0.60
C TYR A 97 15.66 -6.11 -0.02
N ALA A 98 15.33 -7.41 -0.07
CA ALA A 98 14.07 -7.93 0.44
C ALA A 98 13.87 -7.63 1.92
N ASN A 99 14.92 -7.77 2.75
CA ASN A 99 14.85 -7.44 4.17
C ASN A 99 14.62 -5.94 4.42
N ALA A 100 15.32 -5.07 3.67
CA ALA A 100 15.06 -3.64 3.72
C ALA A 100 13.64 -3.29 3.26
N ALA A 101 13.13 -3.94 2.22
CA ALA A 101 11.78 -3.73 1.70
C ALA A 101 10.68 -4.12 2.68
N ILE A 102 10.86 -5.23 3.42
CA ILE A 102 9.93 -5.63 4.48
C ILE A 102 9.75 -4.51 5.51
N ILE A 103 10.85 -3.90 5.98
CA ILE A 103 10.79 -2.79 6.94
C ILE A 103 10.25 -1.52 6.26
N GLY A 104 10.73 -1.19 5.05
CA GLY A 104 10.30 -0.01 4.31
C GLY A 104 8.79 0.01 4.04
N HIS A 105 8.20 -1.15 3.73
CA HIS A 105 6.76 -1.30 3.50
C HIS A 105 5.92 -0.99 4.75
N ILE A 106 6.49 -1.06 5.96
CA ILE A 106 5.79 -0.63 7.16
C ILE A 106 5.42 0.85 7.04
N ALA A 107 6.28 1.69 6.46
CA ALA A 107 5.99 3.11 6.22
C ALA A 107 4.75 3.29 5.31
N LEU A 108 4.51 2.36 4.38
CA LEU A 108 3.34 2.41 3.49
C LEU A 108 2.04 2.07 4.22
N PHE A 109 2.10 1.12 5.16
CA PHE A 109 0.93 0.55 5.81
C PHE A 109 0.56 1.15 7.15
N LEU A 110 1.53 1.74 7.84
CA LEU A 110 1.33 2.33 9.15
C LEU A 110 0.18 3.35 9.18
N PRO A 111 0.06 4.28 8.19
CA PRO A 111 -1.08 5.18 8.12
C PRO A 111 -2.39 4.44 7.91
N ALA A 112 -2.43 3.45 7.03
CA ALA A 112 -3.68 2.77 6.69
C ALA A 112 -4.30 2.07 7.91
N ALA A 113 -3.48 1.49 8.78
CA ALA A 113 -3.94 0.87 10.02
C ALA A 113 -4.55 1.90 10.99
N LEU A 114 -3.86 3.03 11.20
CA LEU A 114 -4.27 4.04 12.16
C LEU A 114 -5.41 4.93 11.64
N VAL A 115 -5.46 5.22 10.34
CA VAL A 115 -6.56 5.95 9.70
C VAL A 115 -7.88 5.20 9.91
N ASN A 116 -7.92 3.88 9.76
CA ASN A 116 -9.17 3.13 9.97
C ASN A 116 -9.74 3.28 11.40
N VAL A 117 -8.89 3.53 12.40
CA VAL A 117 -9.29 3.69 13.82
C VAL A 117 -9.59 5.15 14.17
N LEU A 118 -8.76 6.07 13.67
CA LEU A 118 -8.85 7.49 13.98
C LEU A 118 -9.87 8.22 13.10
N LEU A 119 -10.11 7.77 11.88
CA LEU A 119 -11.02 8.42 10.93
C LEU A 119 -12.46 8.51 11.44
N PRO A 120 -13.06 7.49 12.10
CA PRO A 120 -14.37 7.64 12.73
C PRO A 120 -14.41 8.73 13.81
N HIS A 121 -13.33 8.88 14.60
CA HIS A 121 -13.23 9.89 15.65
C HIS A 121 -13.03 11.28 15.06
N VAL A 122 -12.17 11.43 14.06
CA VAL A 122 -11.95 12.67 13.31
C VAL A 122 -13.24 13.08 12.61
N ALA A 123 -13.90 12.16 11.89
CA ALA A 123 -15.17 12.42 11.20
C ALA A 123 -16.30 12.80 12.18
N LYS A 124 -16.33 12.23 13.38
CA LYS A 124 -17.30 12.58 14.43
C LYS A 124 -17.04 13.97 15.01
N ALA A 125 -15.77 14.32 15.27
CA ALA A 125 -15.36 15.65 15.72
C ALA A 125 -15.52 16.73 14.61
N HIS A 126 -15.52 16.33 13.34
CA HIS A 126 -15.69 17.23 12.18
C HIS A 126 -17.14 17.36 11.65
N LYS A 127 -18.06 16.48 12.08
CA LYS A 127 -19.50 16.56 11.70
C LYS A 127 -20.17 17.84 12.19
N GLU A 128 -19.50 18.62 13.03
CA GLU A 128 -19.91 19.96 13.44
C GLU A 128 -19.58 21.06 12.42
N GLY A 129 -19.00 20.78 11.23
CA GLY A 129 -18.94 21.83 10.20
C GLY A 129 -18.09 21.71 8.93
N LEU A 130 -17.65 20.54 8.42
CA LEU A 130 -16.79 20.54 7.21
C LEU A 130 -17.28 19.74 5.99
N SER A 131 -17.16 20.42 4.85
CA SER A 131 -17.16 19.94 3.48
C SER A 131 -16.03 18.93 3.24
N GLY A 132 -16.15 18.08 2.22
CA GLY A 132 -15.27 16.91 1.99
C GLY A 132 -13.76 17.17 1.88
N GLY A 133 -13.29 18.42 1.81
CA GLY A 133 -11.86 18.77 1.82
C GLY A 133 -11.16 18.61 3.17
N GLY A 134 -11.87 18.80 4.29
CA GLY A 134 -11.29 18.66 5.64
C GLY A 134 -10.86 17.23 5.95
N ALA A 135 -11.64 16.24 5.50
CA ALA A 135 -11.32 14.83 5.70
C ALA A 135 -10.05 14.39 4.94
N LEU A 136 -9.82 14.94 3.73
CA LEU A 136 -8.61 14.69 2.97
C LEU A 136 -7.38 15.28 3.67
N ALA A 137 -7.48 16.54 4.10
CA ALA A 137 -6.39 17.23 4.79
C ALA A 137 -6.00 16.50 6.08
N ALA A 138 -6.98 16.06 6.88
CA ALA A 138 -6.73 15.29 8.08
C ALA A 138 -6.06 13.94 7.78
N SER A 139 -6.53 13.23 6.75
CA SER A 139 -5.94 11.94 6.35
C SER A 139 -4.49 12.10 5.86
N LEU A 140 -4.22 13.15 5.07
CA LEU A 140 -2.86 13.47 4.62
C LEU A 140 -1.96 13.88 5.79
N ALA A 141 -2.45 14.73 6.71
CA ALA A 141 -1.69 15.15 7.88
C ALA A 141 -1.31 13.96 8.77
N LEU A 142 -2.27 13.08 9.07
CA LEU A 142 -2.00 11.84 9.80
C LEU A 142 -1.01 10.95 9.06
N CYS A 143 -1.14 10.82 7.73
CA CYS A 143 -0.22 10.05 6.91
C CYS A 143 1.20 10.61 6.95
N VAL A 144 1.37 11.93 6.84
CA VAL A 144 2.68 12.59 6.94
C VAL A 144 3.28 12.39 8.32
N VAL A 145 2.50 12.56 9.40
CA VAL A 145 3.02 12.38 10.78
C VAL A 145 3.45 10.94 11.02
N LEU A 146 2.64 9.96 10.61
CA LEU A 146 2.90 8.56 10.87
C LEU A 146 4.00 7.98 9.95
N SER A 147 3.84 8.11 8.63
CA SER A 147 4.83 7.63 7.67
C SER A 147 6.12 8.42 7.74
N GLY A 148 6.03 9.75 7.88
CA GLY A 148 7.20 10.61 8.00
C GLY A 148 7.93 10.39 9.32
N GLY A 149 7.19 10.23 10.43
CA GLY A 149 7.77 9.85 11.71
C GLY A 149 8.51 8.51 11.63
N PHE A 150 7.88 7.48 11.09
CA PHE A 150 8.52 6.17 10.88
C PHE A 150 9.72 6.25 9.94
N CYS A 151 9.61 7.02 8.85
CA CYS A 151 10.72 7.26 7.93
C CYS A 151 11.91 7.91 8.63
N LEU A 152 11.69 8.91 9.51
CA LEU A 152 12.76 9.52 10.29
C LEU A 152 13.45 8.52 11.21
N LEU A 153 12.69 7.62 11.85
CA LEU A 153 13.27 6.53 12.64
C LEU A 153 14.16 5.63 11.77
N CYS A 154 13.68 5.23 10.59
CA CYS A 154 14.46 4.42 9.65
C CYS A 154 15.68 5.14 9.08
N LEU A 155 15.67 6.47 8.98
CA LEU A 155 16.81 7.24 8.50
C LEU A 155 17.93 7.29 9.54
N ILE A 156 17.57 7.48 10.82
CA ILE A 156 18.52 7.67 11.92
C ILE A 156 19.03 6.32 12.45
N TRP A 157 18.15 5.32 12.58
CA TRP A 157 18.43 4.04 13.24
C TRP A 157 18.30 2.83 12.30
N SER A 158 18.64 2.98 11.02
CA SER A 158 18.53 1.90 10.02
C SER A 158 19.33 0.66 10.41
N GLU A 159 20.56 0.83 10.89
CA GLU A 159 21.45 -0.28 11.24
C GLU A 159 20.93 -1.06 12.46
N GLU A 160 20.46 -0.35 13.49
CA GLU A 160 19.93 -0.94 14.71
C GLU A 160 18.63 -1.69 14.44
N ILE A 161 17.73 -1.11 13.63
CA ILE A 161 16.47 -1.76 13.27
C ILE A 161 16.75 -3.07 12.50
N ILE A 162 17.68 -3.04 11.54
CA ILE A 162 18.02 -4.24 10.76
C ILE A 162 18.75 -5.27 11.60
N SER A 163 19.71 -4.84 12.43
CA SER A 163 20.45 -5.72 13.33
C SER A 163 19.52 -6.40 14.35
N LEU A 164 18.53 -5.68 14.89
CA LEU A 164 17.54 -6.21 15.82
C LEU A 164 16.60 -7.23 15.15
N LEU A 165 16.12 -6.94 13.94
CA LEU A 165 15.11 -7.78 13.27
C LEU A 165 15.70 -8.96 12.51
N PHE A 166 16.85 -8.78 11.88
CA PHE A 166 17.45 -9.76 10.96
C PHE A 166 18.86 -10.22 11.38
N GLY A 167 19.53 -9.46 12.25
CA GLY A 167 20.89 -9.74 12.72
C GLY A 167 21.97 -8.93 11.99
N ALA A 168 23.16 -8.84 12.61
CA ALA A 168 24.28 -8.02 12.14
C ALA A 168 24.74 -8.31 10.70
N LYS A 169 24.54 -9.54 10.21
CA LYS A 169 24.88 -9.94 8.84
C LYS A 169 24.09 -9.19 7.75
N PHE A 170 22.97 -8.55 8.09
CA PHE A 170 22.15 -7.79 7.15
C PHE A 170 22.31 -6.27 7.26
N ILE A 171 23.21 -5.77 8.12
CA ILE A 171 23.53 -4.33 8.22
C ILE A 171 23.81 -3.67 6.86
N PRO A 172 24.44 -4.33 5.86
CA PRO A 172 24.60 -3.75 4.53
C PRO A 172 23.29 -3.34 3.82
N ALA A 173 22.13 -3.79 4.29
CA ALA A 173 20.81 -3.37 3.80
C ALA A 173 20.34 -2.00 4.36
N ALA A 174 21.01 -1.45 5.38
CA ALA A 174 20.69 -0.15 5.98
C ALA A 174 20.59 1.02 4.98
N PRO A 175 21.55 1.24 4.07
CA PRO A 175 21.42 2.31 3.07
C PRO A 175 20.25 2.09 2.10
N ILE A 176 19.85 0.84 1.84
CA ILE A 176 18.67 0.54 1.02
C ILE A 176 17.40 0.94 1.79
N LEU A 177 17.32 0.60 3.08
CA LEU A 177 16.20 0.96 3.95
C LEU A 177 16.02 2.49 4.06
N GLN A 178 17.12 3.23 4.17
CA GLN A 178 17.10 4.69 4.22
C GLN A 178 16.49 5.34 2.96
N LEU A 179 16.61 4.70 1.80
CA LEU A 179 16.02 5.19 0.55
C LEU A 179 14.60 4.67 0.32
N LEU A 180 14.34 3.43 0.75
CA LEU A 180 13.07 2.77 0.49
C LEU A 180 11.98 3.22 1.47
N SER A 181 12.32 3.51 2.72
CA SER A 181 11.37 4.06 3.71
C SER A 181 10.72 5.38 3.26
N PRO A 182 11.45 6.41 2.78
CA PRO A 182 10.81 7.61 2.24
C PRO A 182 10.06 7.34 0.94
N ALA A 183 10.52 6.43 0.08
CA ALA A 183 9.81 6.07 -1.15
C ALA A 183 8.40 5.53 -0.83
N MET A 184 8.34 4.61 0.14
CA MET A 184 7.10 4.00 0.62
C MET A 184 6.21 4.98 1.38
N ALA A 185 6.80 5.91 2.15
CA ALA A 185 6.08 7.00 2.77
C ALA A 185 5.40 7.92 1.72
N LEU A 186 6.10 8.27 0.64
CA LEU A 186 5.50 9.05 -0.46
C LEU A 186 4.40 8.25 -1.17
N LEU A 187 4.61 6.96 -1.41
CA LEU A 187 3.61 6.09 -2.02
C LEU A 187 2.37 5.93 -1.12
N SER A 188 2.52 6.01 0.20
CA SER A 188 1.40 6.05 1.16
C SER A 188 0.53 7.30 0.99
N LEU A 189 1.14 8.46 0.73
CA LEU A 189 0.42 9.70 0.41
C LEU A 189 -0.30 9.58 -0.94
N CYS A 190 0.37 9.01 -1.96
CA CYS A 190 -0.26 8.70 -3.24
C CYS A 190 -1.50 7.82 -3.04
N ASN A 191 -1.43 6.81 -2.18
CA ASN A 191 -2.56 5.93 -1.88
C ASN A 191 -3.78 6.71 -1.34
N VAL A 192 -3.56 7.64 -0.41
CA VAL A 192 -4.64 8.48 0.14
C VAL A 192 -5.29 9.32 -0.97
N LEU A 193 -4.48 9.96 -1.82
CA LEU A 193 -4.98 10.77 -2.94
C LEU A 193 -5.73 9.94 -4.00
N ILE A 194 -5.23 8.74 -4.31
CA ILE A 194 -5.87 7.80 -5.23
C ILE A 194 -7.25 7.39 -4.70
N ASN A 195 -7.33 6.98 -3.43
CA ASN A 195 -8.60 6.59 -2.80
C ASN A 195 -9.59 7.75 -2.76
N PHE A 196 -9.13 8.97 -2.43
CA PHE A 196 -9.97 10.15 -2.46
C PHE A 196 -10.52 10.47 -3.86
N SER A 197 -9.67 10.36 -4.89
CA SER A 197 -10.06 10.57 -6.29
C SER A 197 -11.08 9.54 -6.75
N MET A 198 -10.87 8.27 -6.40
CA MET A 198 -11.82 7.18 -6.68
C MET A 198 -13.16 7.43 -5.99
N ALA A 199 -13.18 7.88 -4.73
CA ALA A 199 -14.41 8.21 -4.02
C ALA A 199 -15.22 9.32 -4.70
N ARG A 200 -14.55 10.26 -5.39
CA ARG A 200 -15.19 11.32 -6.21
C ARG A 200 -15.45 10.89 -7.66
N ASN A 201 -15.23 9.63 -8.01
CA ASN A 201 -15.37 9.06 -9.35
C ASN A 201 -14.50 9.78 -10.41
N ARG A 202 -13.30 10.23 -9.99
CA ARG A 202 -12.33 10.91 -10.85
C ARG A 202 -11.10 10.05 -11.05
N PHE A 203 -10.71 9.84 -12.31
CA PHE A 203 -9.66 8.90 -12.68
C PHE A 203 -8.52 9.53 -13.48
N SER A 204 -8.38 10.86 -13.45
CA SER A 204 -7.31 11.58 -14.15
C SER A 204 -5.92 11.17 -13.70
N PHE A 205 -5.79 10.76 -12.43
CA PHE A 205 -4.54 10.28 -11.84
C PHE A 205 -4.01 8.98 -12.46
N ILE A 206 -4.87 8.17 -13.12
CA ILE A 206 -4.46 6.88 -13.71
C ILE A 206 -3.32 7.08 -14.73
N LYS A 207 -3.32 8.18 -15.48
CA LYS A 207 -2.26 8.46 -16.46
C LYS A 207 -0.90 8.66 -15.78
N VAL A 208 -0.89 9.38 -14.65
CA VAL A 208 0.33 9.62 -13.86
C VAL A 208 0.82 8.31 -13.24
N LEU A 209 -0.11 7.51 -12.71
CA LEU A 209 0.22 6.22 -12.12
C LEU A 209 0.75 5.22 -13.16
N ALA A 210 0.13 5.17 -14.35
CA ALA A 210 0.58 4.34 -15.47
C ALA A 210 1.97 4.76 -15.96
N LEU A 211 2.24 6.07 -16.02
CA LEU A 211 3.56 6.58 -16.36
C LEU A 211 4.60 6.14 -15.32
N GLY A 212 4.31 6.28 -14.03
CA GLY A 212 5.19 5.79 -12.97
C GLY A 212 5.43 4.28 -13.03
N ALA A 213 4.36 3.50 -13.25
CA ALA A 213 4.43 2.05 -13.39
C ALA A 213 5.29 1.59 -14.57
N GLY A 214 5.31 2.33 -15.68
CA GLY A 214 6.22 2.06 -16.80
C GLY A 214 7.63 2.60 -16.59
N LEU A 215 7.76 3.75 -15.93
CA LEU A 215 9.04 4.46 -15.78
C LEU A 215 10.01 3.71 -14.86
N VAL A 216 9.53 3.10 -13.78
CA VAL A 216 10.38 2.30 -12.88
C VAL A 216 11.11 1.18 -13.63
N PRO A 217 10.42 0.21 -14.27
CA PRO A 217 11.10 -0.89 -14.93
C PRO A 217 11.98 -0.41 -16.08
N ALA A 218 11.59 0.67 -16.78
CA ALA A 218 12.43 1.26 -17.83
C ALA A 218 13.74 1.85 -17.27
N LEU A 219 13.68 2.61 -16.17
CA LEU A 219 14.85 3.19 -15.52
C LEU A 219 15.74 2.11 -14.90
N VAL A 220 15.14 1.11 -14.25
CA VAL A 220 15.90 0.00 -13.69
C VAL A 220 16.57 -0.79 -14.80
N TYR A 221 15.88 -1.10 -15.90
CA TYR A 221 16.49 -1.75 -17.06
C TYR A 221 17.71 -0.97 -17.58
N ALA A 222 17.63 0.35 -17.63
CA ALA A 222 18.74 1.20 -18.09
C ALA A 222 19.90 1.34 -17.08
N PHE A 223 19.62 1.32 -15.77
CA PHE A 223 20.58 1.70 -14.71
C PHE A 223 20.75 0.63 -13.60
N HIS A 224 20.61 -0.67 -13.90
CA HIS A 224 20.59 -1.79 -12.94
C HIS A 224 21.94 -2.15 -12.28
N ALA A 225 22.74 -1.16 -11.85
CA ALA A 225 24.04 -1.42 -11.23
C ALA A 225 23.94 -2.11 -9.86
N ASP A 226 23.04 -1.63 -8.98
CA ASP A 226 22.98 -2.05 -7.57
C ASP A 226 21.57 -1.90 -6.97
N GLY A 227 21.28 -2.65 -5.90
CA GLY A 227 20.01 -2.55 -5.16
C GLY A 227 19.74 -1.14 -4.60
N ARG A 228 20.80 -0.39 -4.27
CA ARG A 228 20.68 1.02 -3.86
C ARG A 228 20.12 1.90 -4.99
N THR A 229 20.55 1.66 -6.23
CA THR A 229 20.06 2.40 -7.40
C THR A 229 18.59 2.13 -7.65
N ILE A 230 18.14 0.88 -7.46
CA ILE A 230 16.72 0.51 -7.54
C ILE A 230 15.90 1.29 -6.48
N ALA A 231 16.37 1.35 -5.24
CA ALA A 231 15.71 2.12 -4.18
C ALA A 231 15.68 3.63 -4.45
N LEU A 232 16.74 4.19 -5.05
CA LEU A 232 16.79 5.60 -5.45
C LEU A 232 15.79 5.90 -6.58
N ILE A 233 15.70 5.03 -7.59
CA ILE A 233 14.70 5.13 -8.66
C ILE A 233 13.29 5.07 -8.07
N MET A 234 13.03 4.16 -7.13
CA MET A 234 11.76 4.06 -6.41
C MET A 234 11.39 5.37 -5.71
N LEU A 235 12.34 5.97 -4.98
CA LEU A 235 12.13 7.25 -4.30
C LEU A 235 11.80 8.37 -5.29
N GLY A 236 12.60 8.50 -6.36
CA GLY A 236 12.41 9.54 -7.38
C GLY A 236 11.08 9.41 -8.11
N VAL A 237 10.71 8.19 -8.54
CA VAL A 237 9.43 7.98 -9.23
C VAL A 237 8.25 8.16 -8.29
N SER A 238 8.34 7.70 -7.04
CA SER A 238 7.27 7.92 -6.05
C SER A 238 7.02 9.41 -5.77
N ALA A 239 8.09 10.21 -5.68
CA ALA A 239 7.99 11.67 -5.57
C ALA A 239 7.33 12.29 -6.80
N LEU A 240 7.71 11.85 -8.01
CA LEU A 240 7.14 12.32 -9.27
C LEU A 240 5.65 11.98 -9.39
N ILE A 241 5.25 10.76 -9.00
CA ILE A 241 3.84 10.36 -8.96
C ILE A 241 3.07 11.26 -8.00
N LEU A 242 3.59 11.49 -6.79
CA LEU A 242 2.92 12.34 -5.80
C LEU A 242 2.71 13.77 -6.33
N ALA A 243 3.75 14.36 -6.92
CA ALA A 243 3.67 15.68 -7.55
C ALA A 243 2.67 15.68 -8.71
N GLY A 244 2.68 14.66 -9.56
CA GLY A 244 1.74 14.55 -10.68
C GLY A 244 0.28 14.42 -10.24
N ILE A 245 0.00 13.60 -9.21
CA ILE A 245 -1.36 13.41 -8.69
C ILE A 245 -1.87 14.70 -8.05
N THR A 246 -1.06 15.36 -7.22
CA THR A 246 -1.44 16.64 -6.59
C THR A 246 -1.68 17.75 -7.63
N LEU A 247 -0.88 17.82 -8.69
CA LEU A 247 -1.10 18.71 -9.84
C LEU A 247 -2.43 18.40 -10.55
N THR A 248 -2.73 17.14 -10.84
CA THR A 248 -4.01 16.79 -11.49
C THR A 248 -5.21 17.18 -10.63
N LEU A 249 -5.12 17.00 -9.31
CA LEU A 249 -6.19 17.37 -8.37
C LEU A 249 -6.41 18.88 -8.34
N THR A 250 -5.34 19.67 -8.22
CA THR A 250 -5.47 21.15 -8.20
C THR A 250 -6.03 21.72 -9.51
N ILE A 251 -5.66 21.15 -10.67
CA ILE A 251 -6.23 21.54 -11.96
C ILE A 251 -7.73 21.23 -12.02
N GLU A 252 -8.15 20.08 -11.50
CA GLU A 252 -9.56 19.71 -11.47
C GLU A 252 -10.39 20.58 -10.52
N GLU A 253 -9.83 20.99 -9.38
CA GLU A 253 -10.52 21.92 -8.47
C GLU A 253 -10.64 23.32 -9.06
N ARG A 254 -9.61 23.80 -9.78
CA ARG A 254 -9.67 25.09 -10.50
C ARG A 254 -10.66 25.11 -11.66
N LYS A 255 -10.94 23.97 -12.30
CA LYS A 255 -11.97 23.90 -13.37
C LYS A 255 -13.41 23.98 -12.83
N GLN A 256 -13.58 23.93 -11.51
CA GLN A 256 -14.89 23.89 -10.85
C GLN A 256 -15.19 25.13 -10.01
N ALA A 257 -14.19 26.00 -9.79
CA ALA A 257 -14.35 27.32 -9.20
C ALA A 257 -14.58 28.36 -10.30
#